data_AF-A0A0K6I0K6-F1
#
_entry.id   AF-A0A0K6I0K6-F1
#
_cell.length_a   1.000
_cell.length_b   1.000
_cell.length_c   1.000
_cell.angle_alpha   90.00
_cell.angle_beta   90.00
_cell.angle_gamma   90.00
#
_symmetry.space_group_name_H-M   'P 1'
#
loop_
_entity.id
_entity.type
_entity.pdbx_description
1 polymer ?
#
loop_
_entity_poly.entity_id
_entity_poly.type
_entity_poly.pdbx_seq_one_letter_code
_entity_poly.pdbx_strand_id
1 'polypeptide(L)'
;MIRNTHTIPEQALSAQTGGGGRSANGLTVRARILSISLITAVGLLVVGAAFWWSQSKVEDAFRASEANTNLARAAYDFAGIAKQMQIEEKLYLSAPSTAVFDRFKAEAAKADAGISSISAMPSAQPLANEMADVKDTLSAIGGAFAELHAIQEKIGLDGSSGLRADLTAFADKAKNRINDELKFGGASDFEKLVRTVMEVQLAERKFTLSGGGSREEFDTAFAMFTKMLGRAYIPNEVKAEIETSMTAYKSAFDVYADA
;
A
#
# COMPACT_ATOMS: atom_id res chain seq x y z
N MET A 1 51.51 -54.93 20.07
CA MET A 1 52.43 -53.81 20.35
C MET A 1 52.08 -52.74 19.32
N ILE A 2 51.50 -51.57 19.60
CA ILE A 2 51.46 -50.69 20.78
C ILE A 2 50.04 -50.06 20.86
N ARG A 3 49.53 -49.87 22.08
CA ARG A 3 48.27 -49.17 22.43
C ARG A 3 48.49 -47.65 22.56
N ASN A 4 47.45 -46.87 22.23
CA ASN A 4 46.93 -45.69 22.97
C ASN A 4 45.67 -45.23 22.21
N THR A 5 44.41 -45.26 22.67
CA THR A 5 43.65 -44.80 23.86
C THR A 5 43.70 -43.30 24.17
N HIS A 6 42.47 -42.73 24.24
CA HIS A 6 42.05 -41.46 24.87
C HIS A 6 42.37 -40.17 24.08
N THR A 7 41.50 -39.14 23.97
CA THR A 7 40.42 -38.66 24.85
C THR A 7 39.64 -37.55 24.12
N ILE A 8 38.33 -37.45 24.33
CA ILE A 8 37.55 -36.19 24.19
C ILE A 8 37.44 -35.59 25.60
N PRO A 9 37.71 -34.27 25.77
CA PRO A 9 36.69 -33.33 26.28
C PRO A 9 36.69 -32.00 25.49
N GLU A 10 35.52 -31.45 25.14
CA GLU A 10 34.80 -30.37 25.83
C GLU A 10 35.45 -28.96 25.83
N GLN A 11 34.80 -28.07 25.06
CA GLN A 11 34.54 -26.63 25.29
C GLN A 11 35.68 -25.60 25.43
N ALA A 12 35.73 -24.67 24.47
CA ALA A 12 35.53 -23.21 24.66
C ALA A 12 35.76 -22.50 23.31
N LEU A 13 34.72 -21.93 22.68
CA LEU A 13 34.29 -20.53 22.82
C LEU A 13 35.16 -19.52 22.04
N SER A 14 34.80 -19.25 20.77
CA SER A 14 34.99 -17.92 20.17
C SER A 14 34.08 -17.71 18.95
N ALA A 15 33.01 -16.99 19.21
CA ALA A 15 32.31 -16.04 18.34
C ALA A 15 32.55 -16.08 16.82
N GLN A 16 31.51 -16.42 16.07
CA GLN A 16 31.19 -15.72 14.83
C GLN A 16 29.67 -15.67 14.61
N THR A 17 29.00 -14.82 15.39
CA THR A 17 27.67 -14.30 15.04
C THR A 17 27.86 -13.17 14.05
N GLY A 18 27.68 -13.47 12.76
CA GLY A 18 27.74 -12.51 11.67
C GLY A 18 26.51 -12.61 10.78
N GLY A 19 25.59 -11.65 10.95
CA GLY A 19 24.81 -11.04 9.87
C GLY A 19 24.06 -11.97 8.91
N GLY A 20 22.80 -12.25 9.23
CA GLY A 20 21.83 -12.78 8.28
C GLY A 20 20.46 -12.19 8.58
N GLY A 21 20.35 -10.86 8.49
CA GLY A 21 19.07 -10.16 8.52
C GLY A 21 18.20 -10.73 7.40
N ARG A 22 17.26 -11.60 7.76
CA ARG A 22 16.23 -12.07 6.86
C ARG A 22 15.29 -10.89 6.68
N SER A 23 15.55 -10.09 5.64
CA SER A 23 14.69 -9.00 5.20
C SER A 23 13.26 -9.52 5.06
N ALA A 24 12.40 -9.09 5.97
CA ALA A 24 10.97 -9.21 5.86
C ALA A 24 10.46 -8.19 4.84
N ASN A 25 10.71 -8.42 3.54
CA ASN A 25 10.14 -7.63 2.45
C ASN A 25 9.36 -8.54 1.52
N GLY A 26 8.14 -8.86 1.94
CA GLY A 26 7.16 -9.61 1.18
C GLY A 26 5.75 -9.35 1.70
N LEU A 27 5.46 -8.12 2.15
CA LEU A 27 4.09 -7.70 2.44
C LEU A 27 3.46 -7.30 1.11
N THR A 28 2.88 -8.30 0.45
CA THR A 28 2.08 -8.14 -0.78
C THR A 28 1.01 -7.05 -0.54
N VAL A 29 0.66 -6.28 -1.57
CA VAL A 29 -0.37 -5.21 -1.57
C VAL A 29 -1.64 -5.55 -0.76
N ARG A 30 -2.02 -6.84 -0.70
CA ARG A 30 -3.10 -7.38 0.15
C ARG A 30 -2.91 -7.19 1.66
N ALA A 31 -1.68 -7.25 2.18
CA ALA A 31 -1.40 -7.01 3.60
C ALA A 31 -1.56 -5.53 3.99
N ARG A 32 -1.40 -4.60 3.03
CA ARG A 32 -1.72 -3.18 3.23
C ARG A 32 -3.22 -2.90 3.09
N ILE A 33 -3.94 -3.69 2.29
CA ILE A 33 -5.41 -3.72 2.27
C ILE A 33 -5.95 -4.34 3.57
N LEU A 34 -5.23 -5.23 4.26
CA LEU A 34 -5.63 -5.72 5.59
C LEU A 34 -5.56 -4.65 6.69
N SER A 35 -4.87 -3.52 6.47
CA SER A 35 -4.99 -2.34 7.35
C SER A 35 -6.44 -1.84 7.47
N ILE A 36 -7.29 -2.14 6.47
CA ILE A 36 -8.73 -1.84 6.46
C ILE A 36 -9.49 -2.60 7.58
N SER A 37 -8.98 -3.75 8.03
CA SER A 37 -9.55 -4.48 9.16
C SER A 37 -9.33 -3.74 10.49
N LEU A 38 -8.26 -2.94 10.61
CA LEU A 38 -7.96 -2.16 11.81
C LEU A 38 -8.97 -1.01 12.00
N ILE A 39 -9.37 -0.34 10.91
CA ILE A 39 -10.38 0.73 10.93
C ILE A 39 -11.77 0.18 11.28
N THR A 40 -12.08 -1.03 10.82
CA THR A 40 -13.32 -1.73 11.18
C THR A 40 -13.35 -2.12 12.67
N ALA A 41 -12.21 -2.53 13.23
CA ALA A 41 -12.05 -2.81 14.66
C ALA A 41 -12.19 -1.55 15.53
N VAL A 42 -11.67 -0.41 15.07
CA VAL A 42 -11.84 0.90 15.73
C VAL A 42 -13.32 1.33 15.69
N GLY A 43 -14.01 1.14 14.57
CA GLY A 43 -15.46 1.40 14.47
C GLY A 43 -16.30 0.56 15.45
N LEU A 44 -15.91 -0.70 15.68
CA LEU A 44 -16.55 -1.58 16.68
C LEU A 44 -16.21 -1.19 18.12
N LEU A 45 -14.98 -0.73 18.40
CA LEU A 45 -14.57 -0.24 19.71
C LEU A 45 -15.34 1.02 20.13
N VAL A 46 -15.54 1.96 19.20
CA VAL A 46 -16.31 3.20 19.45
C VAL A 46 -17.79 2.90 19.77
N VAL A 47 -18.40 1.94 19.05
CA VAL A 47 -19.79 1.52 19.30
C VAL A 47 -19.89 0.73 20.62
N GLY A 48 -18.90 -0.10 20.94
CA GLY A 48 -18.84 -0.84 22.21
C GLY A 48 -18.70 0.05 23.44
N ALA A 49 -17.87 1.10 23.36
CA ALA A 49 -17.70 2.08 24.44
C ALA A 49 -18.98 2.88 24.72
N ALA A 50 -19.73 3.26 23.68
CA ALA A 50 -20.99 3.97 23.82
C ALA A 50 -22.09 3.11 24.47
N PHE A 51 -22.13 1.80 24.18
CA PHE A 51 -23.12 0.88 24.75
C PHE A 51 -22.83 0.53 26.22
N TRP A 52 -21.56 0.36 26.60
CA TRP A 52 -21.15 0.05 27.97
C TRP A 52 -21.43 1.23 28.92
N TRP A 53 -21.34 2.45 28.41
CA TRP A 53 -21.52 3.67 29.20
C TRP A 53 -22.99 3.94 29.56
N SER A 54 -23.93 3.56 28.69
CA SER A 54 -25.38 3.77 28.87
C SER A 54 -25.99 3.03 30.08
N GLN A 55 -25.42 1.89 30.49
CA GLN A 55 -25.96 1.11 31.62
C GLN A 55 -25.43 1.54 33.00
N SER A 56 -24.38 2.36 33.08
CA SER A 56 -23.64 2.55 34.34
C SER A 56 -24.10 3.69 35.25
N LYS A 57 -25.05 4.56 34.88
CA LYS A 57 -25.41 5.74 35.70
C LYS A 57 -26.89 6.13 35.67
N VAL A 58 -27.67 5.58 36.59
CA VAL A 58 -29.07 6.00 36.87
C VAL A 58 -29.17 6.90 38.12
N GLU A 59 -28.12 7.06 38.95
CA GLU A 59 -28.26 7.73 40.26
C GLU A 59 -27.68 9.17 40.37
N ASP A 60 -26.93 9.70 39.39
CA ASP A 60 -26.32 11.05 39.44
C ASP A 60 -27.13 12.15 38.69
N ALA A 61 -28.43 11.93 38.47
CA ALA A 61 -29.17 12.41 37.30
C ALA A 61 -29.57 13.90 37.18
N PHE A 62 -29.14 14.83 38.05
CA PHE A 62 -29.53 16.26 37.91
C PHE A 62 -28.38 17.26 37.72
N ARG A 63 -27.24 17.16 38.43
CA ARG A 63 -26.02 17.95 38.10
C ARG A 63 -25.13 17.27 37.08
N ALA A 64 -25.17 15.94 37.03
CA ALA A 64 -24.55 15.20 35.93
C ALA A 64 -25.38 15.35 34.64
N SER A 65 -26.67 15.73 34.70
CA SER A 65 -27.49 15.84 33.50
C SER A 65 -26.94 16.84 32.48
N GLU A 66 -26.61 18.08 32.88
CA GLU A 66 -26.12 19.11 31.95
C GLU A 66 -24.67 18.85 31.51
N ALA A 67 -23.79 18.49 32.44
CA ALA A 67 -22.39 18.17 32.14
C ALA A 67 -22.25 16.90 31.29
N ASN A 68 -23.12 15.89 31.50
CA ASN A 68 -23.17 14.68 30.67
C ASN A 68 -23.88 14.96 29.34
N THR A 69 -24.86 15.87 29.29
CA THR A 69 -25.51 16.29 28.02
C THR A 69 -24.49 16.98 27.12
N ASN A 70 -23.65 17.85 27.67
CA ASN A 70 -22.60 18.53 26.91
C ASN A 70 -21.52 17.54 26.43
N LEU A 71 -21.12 16.60 27.29
CA LEU A 71 -20.17 15.54 26.91
C LEU A 71 -20.77 14.61 25.84
N ALA A 72 -22.03 14.21 25.98
CA ALA A 72 -22.74 13.37 25.02
C ALA A 72 -22.88 14.06 23.66
N ARG A 73 -23.18 15.37 23.65
CA ARG A 73 -23.22 16.17 22.41
C ARG A 73 -21.85 16.23 21.75
N ALA A 74 -20.78 16.52 22.51
CA ALA A 74 -19.43 16.56 21.98
C ALA A 74 -18.98 15.19 21.43
N ALA A 75 -19.34 14.10 22.12
CA ALA A 75 -19.08 12.73 21.65
C ALA A 75 -19.87 12.41 20.36
N TYR A 76 -21.12 12.87 20.25
CA TYR A 76 -21.93 12.72 19.05
C TYR A 76 -21.35 13.50 17.86
N ASP A 77 -20.93 14.74 18.08
CA ASP A 77 -20.28 15.57 17.06
C ASP A 77 -18.95 14.95 16.60
N PHE A 78 -18.15 14.44 17.54
CA PHE A 78 -16.92 13.70 17.24
C PHE A 78 -17.20 12.43 16.43
N ALA A 79 -18.24 11.66 16.76
CA ALA A 79 -18.65 10.51 15.98
C ALA A 79 -19.05 10.90 14.54
N GLY A 80 -19.67 12.07 14.36
CA GLY A 80 -19.95 12.65 13.05
C GLY A 80 -18.69 12.93 12.24
N ILE A 81 -17.66 13.52 12.86
CA ILE A 81 -16.36 13.77 12.21
C ILE A 81 -15.67 12.46 11.82
N ALA A 82 -15.66 11.47 12.73
CA ALA A 82 -15.09 10.15 12.45
C ALA A 82 -15.80 9.45 11.28
N LYS A 83 -17.12 9.61 11.17
CA LYS A 83 -17.89 9.13 10.01
C LYS A 83 -17.47 9.84 8.72
N GLN A 84 -17.22 11.14 8.75
CA GLN A 84 -16.75 11.87 7.58
C GLN A 84 -15.34 11.41 7.16
N MET A 85 -14.42 11.17 8.11
CA MET A 85 -13.11 10.59 7.81
C MET A 85 -13.25 9.24 7.08
N GLN A 86 -14.15 8.38 7.53
CA GLN A 86 -14.42 7.09 6.88
C GLN A 86 -14.99 7.25 5.46
N ILE A 87 -15.78 8.30 5.21
CA ILE A 87 -16.29 8.61 3.87
C ILE A 87 -15.14 9.04 2.95
N GLU A 88 -14.28 9.95 3.40
CA GLU A 88 -13.12 10.42 2.62
C GLU A 88 -12.14 9.28 2.33
N GLU A 89 -11.91 8.38 3.30
CA GLU A 89 -11.11 7.17 3.09
C GLU A 89 -11.68 6.31 1.95
N LYS A 90 -12.99 6.01 1.98
CA LYS A 90 -13.64 5.20 0.95
C LYS A 90 -13.60 5.88 -0.42
N LEU A 91 -13.80 7.19 -0.46
CA LEU A 91 -13.67 7.97 -1.69
C LEU A 91 -12.23 7.88 -2.23
N TYR A 92 -11.23 7.97 -1.36
CA TYR A 92 -9.83 7.85 -1.74
C TYR A 92 -9.52 6.47 -2.32
N LEU A 93 -9.99 5.39 -1.67
CA LEU A 93 -9.78 4.03 -2.16
C LEU A 93 -10.46 3.78 -3.51
N SER A 94 -11.59 4.44 -3.78
CA SER A 94 -12.26 4.34 -5.07
C SER A 94 -11.59 5.16 -6.17
N ALA A 95 -11.06 6.34 -5.83
CA ALA A 95 -10.46 7.27 -6.78
C ALA A 95 -9.39 8.13 -6.05
N PRO A 96 -8.16 7.61 -5.95
CA PRO A 96 -7.10 8.31 -5.24
C PRO A 96 -6.81 9.67 -5.87
N SER A 97 -6.75 10.72 -5.05
CA SER A 97 -6.36 12.05 -5.50
C SER A 97 -5.85 12.89 -4.34
N THR A 98 -5.01 13.87 -4.64
CA THR A 98 -4.54 14.86 -3.66
C THR A 98 -5.71 15.61 -3.02
N ALA A 99 -6.75 15.92 -3.79
CA ALA A 99 -7.93 16.62 -3.28
C ALA A 99 -8.74 15.80 -2.25
N VAL A 100 -8.83 14.48 -2.39
CA VAL A 100 -9.46 13.62 -1.37
C VAL A 100 -8.52 13.45 -0.17
N PHE A 101 -7.21 13.32 -0.41
CA PHE A 101 -6.22 13.25 0.67
C PHE A 101 -6.22 14.50 1.56
N ASP A 102 -6.29 15.69 0.97
CA ASP A 102 -6.37 16.96 1.70
C ASP A 102 -7.66 17.08 2.51
N ARG A 103 -8.78 16.60 1.97
CA ARG A 103 -10.04 16.51 2.73
C ARG A 103 -9.93 15.57 3.92
N PHE A 104 -9.36 14.39 3.73
CA PHE A 104 -9.11 13.47 4.85
C PHE A 104 -8.25 14.12 5.94
N LYS A 105 -7.14 14.78 5.58
CA LYS A 105 -6.31 15.51 6.55
C LYS A 105 -7.08 16.59 7.30
N ALA A 106 -7.94 17.33 6.61
CA ALA A 106 -8.78 18.34 7.23
C ALA A 106 -9.76 17.73 8.25
N GLU A 107 -10.38 16.59 7.93
CA GLU A 107 -11.24 15.87 8.87
C GLU A 107 -10.46 15.26 10.04
N ALA A 108 -9.26 14.72 9.80
CA ALA A 108 -8.38 14.24 10.86
C ALA A 108 -7.98 15.35 11.84
N ALA A 109 -7.70 16.56 11.34
CA ALA A 109 -7.42 17.72 12.18
C ALA A 109 -8.65 18.16 12.99
N LYS A 110 -9.85 18.10 12.41
CA LYS A 110 -11.11 18.33 13.15
C LYS A 110 -11.32 17.27 14.23
N ALA A 111 -11.00 16.01 13.95
CA ALA A 111 -11.11 14.93 14.93
C ALA A 111 -10.14 15.14 16.11
N ASP A 112 -8.89 15.50 15.84
CA ASP A 112 -7.90 15.83 16.89
C ASP A 112 -8.35 17.03 17.76
N ALA A 113 -8.90 18.07 17.13
CA ALA A 113 -9.47 19.21 17.85
C ALA A 113 -10.71 18.80 18.67
N GLY A 114 -11.56 17.92 18.13
CA GLY A 114 -12.74 17.39 18.79
C GLY A 114 -12.39 16.58 20.03
N ILE A 115 -11.48 15.61 19.93
CA ILE A 115 -11.06 14.80 21.08
C ILE A 115 -10.32 15.63 22.13
N SER A 116 -9.52 16.62 21.71
CA SER A 116 -8.85 17.54 22.63
C SER A 116 -9.86 18.41 23.39
N SER A 117 -10.95 18.83 22.73
CA SER A 117 -12.04 19.58 23.36
C SER A 117 -12.82 18.73 24.37
N ILE A 118 -13.09 17.46 24.04
CA ILE A 118 -13.71 16.48 24.95
C ILE A 118 -12.79 16.26 26.17
N SER A 119 -11.48 16.11 25.94
CA SER A 119 -10.49 15.87 27.00
C SER A 119 -10.36 17.00 28.01
N ALA A 120 -10.65 18.23 27.59
CA ALA A 120 -10.67 19.40 28.47
C ALA A 120 -11.93 19.47 29.36
N MET A 121 -12.95 18.65 29.10
CA MET A 121 -14.18 18.66 29.90
C MET A 121 -13.97 17.98 31.27
N PRO A 122 -14.38 18.62 32.39
CA PRO A 122 -14.29 18.00 33.71
C PRO A 122 -15.03 16.66 33.81
N SER A 123 -16.16 16.52 33.10
CA SER A 123 -16.95 15.28 33.03
C SER A 123 -16.23 14.14 32.29
N ALA A 124 -15.18 14.45 31.52
CA ALA A 124 -14.39 13.45 30.79
C ALA A 124 -13.13 13.00 31.57
N GLN A 125 -12.83 13.59 32.73
CA GLN A 125 -11.67 13.19 33.55
C GLN A 125 -11.64 11.70 33.91
N PRO A 126 -12.77 11.04 34.25
CA PRO A 126 -12.78 9.59 34.49
C PRO A 126 -12.43 8.76 33.26
N LEU A 127 -12.45 9.35 32.05
CA LEU A 127 -12.20 8.72 30.75
C LEU A 127 -10.84 9.14 30.15
N ALA A 128 -9.94 9.71 30.96
CA ALA A 128 -8.69 10.29 30.46
C ALA A 128 -7.82 9.29 29.70
N ASN A 129 -7.79 8.02 30.14
CA ASN A 129 -7.02 6.97 29.48
C ASN A 129 -7.63 6.60 28.12
N GLU A 130 -8.95 6.44 28.07
CA GLU A 130 -9.70 6.13 26.85
C GLU A 130 -9.55 7.23 25.81
N MET A 131 -9.53 8.49 26.23
CA MET A 131 -9.31 9.62 25.32
C MET A 131 -7.87 9.66 24.79
N ALA A 132 -6.88 9.28 25.61
CA ALA A 132 -5.50 9.14 25.15
C ALA A 132 -5.39 8.04 24.10
N ASP A 133 -6.02 6.88 24.33
CA ASP A 133 -6.05 5.77 23.36
C ASP A 133 -6.71 6.18 22.03
N VAL A 134 -7.80 6.95 22.09
CA VAL A 134 -8.47 7.49 20.88
C VAL A 134 -7.54 8.45 20.13
N LYS A 135 -6.82 9.33 20.84
CA LYS A 135 -5.89 10.27 20.22
C LYS A 135 -4.71 9.56 19.54
N ASP A 136 -4.14 8.57 20.21
CA ASP A 136 -3.07 7.74 19.64
C ASP A 136 -3.55 6.99 18.39
N THR A 137 -4.78 6.45 18.44
CA THR A 137 -5.42 5.79 17.30
C THR A 137 -5.61 6.76 16.12
N LEU A 138 -6.11 7.97 16.37
CA LEU A 138 -6.27 8.99 15.32
C LEU A 138 -4.93 9.38 14.69
N SER A 139 -3.89 9.52 15.50
CA SER A 139 -2.53 9.81 15.02
C SER A 139 -1.99 8.67 14.14
N ALA A 140 -2.16 7.43 14.59
CA ALA A 140 -1.76 6.24 13.81
C ALA A 140 -2.52 6.14 12.48
N ILE A 141 -3.83 6.41 12.48
CA ILE A 141 -4.64 6.46 11.26
C ILE A 141 -4.14 7.54 10.30
N GLY A 142 -3.87 8.76 10.81
CA GLY A 142 -3.33 9.85 10.02
C GLY A 142 -1.98 9.50 9.38
N GLY A 143 -1.08 8.88 10.15
CA GLY A 143 0.22 8.41 9.67
C GLY A 143 0.10 7.33 8.58
N ALA A 144 -0.73 6.31 8.80
CA ALA A 144 -0.96 5.25 7.84
C ALA A 144 -1.56 5.77 6.52
N PHE A 145 -2.49 6.74 6.60
CA PHE A 145 -3.10 7.33 5.41
C PHE A 145 -2.12 8.22 4.63
N ALA A 146 -1.20 8.91 5.32
CA ALA A 146 -0.12 9.66 4.68
C ALA A 146 0.89 8.72 3.98
N GLU A 147 1.24 7.60 4.61
CA GLU A 147 2.09 6.58 3.98
C GLU A 147 1.41 5.99 2.74
N LEU A 148 0.12 5.64 2.83
CA LEU A 148 -0.68 5.19 1.69
C LEU A 148 -0.65 6.21 0.55
N HIS A 149 -0.82 7.50 0.87
CA HIS A 149 -0.78 8.56 -0.13
C HIS A 149 0.56 8.64 -0.84
N ALA A 150 1.67 8.62 -0.10
CA ALA A 150 3.01 8.68 -0.67
C ALA A 150 3.30 7.48 -1.60
N ILE A 151 2.86 6.27 -1.21
CA ILE A 151 2.96 5.08 -2.08
C ILE A 151 2.10 5.26 -3.33
N GLN A 152 0.88 5.76 -3.18
CA GLN A 152 -0.02 5.95 -4.30
C GLN A 152 0.46 7.04 -5.26
N GLU A 153 1.10 8.10 -4.79
CA GLU A 153 1.75 9.11 -5.64
C GLU A 153 2.90 8.49 -6.45
N LYS A 154 3.71 7.62 -5.83
CA LYS A 154 4.76 6.88 -6.54
C LYS A 154 4.18 5.95 -7.61
N ILE A 155 3.12 5.21 -7.29
CA ILE A 155 2.43 4.33 -8.24
C ILE A 155 1.75 5.13 -9.37
N GLY A 156 1.22 6.30 -9.05
CA GLY A 156 0.32 7.09 -9.88
C GLY A 156 -1.08 7.13 -9.28
N LEU A 157 -1.56 8.33 -8.98
CA LEU A 157 -2.94 8.57 -8.51
C LEU A 157 -3.95 8.23 -9.62
N ASP A 158 -3.52 8.40 -10.88
CA ASP A 158 -4.25 8.04 -12.08
C ASP A 158 -3.39 7.21 -13.05
N GLY A 159 -3.90 6.94 -14.26
CA GLY A 159 -3.17 6.22 -15.29
C GLY A 159 -2.10 7.05 -16.01
N SER A 160 -2.01 8.35 -15.72
CA SER A 160 -1.16 9.34 -16.41
C SER A 160 -0.02 9.88 -15.56
N SER A 161 0.13 9.39 -14.33
CA SER A 161 1.18 9.79 -13.40
C SER A 161 1.93 8.59 -12.81
N GLY A 162 3.10 8.86 -12.22
CA GLY A 162 3.92 7.85 -11.52
C GLY A 162 4.34 6.66 -12.38
N LEU A 163 4.56 5.52 -11.73
CA LEU A 163 4.98 4.27 -12.37
C LEU A 163 4.00 3.80 -13.46
N ARG A 164 2.70 4.09 -13.34
CA ARG A 164 1.70 3.77 -14.36
C ARG A 164 1.91 4.54 -15.67
N ALA A 165 2.32 5.80 -15.58
CA ALA A 165 2.69 6.59 -16.75
C ALA A 165 3.95 6.03 -17.41
N ASP A 166 4.97 5.70 -16.59
CA ASP A 166 6.24 5.14 -17.06
C ASP A 166 6.03 3.82 -17.80
N LEU A 167 5.24 2.90 -17.22
CA LEU A 167 4.86 1.63 -17.84
C LEU A 167 4.20 1.84 -19.21
N THR A 168 3.28 2.79 -19.29
CA THR A 168 2.60 3.12 -20.56
C THR A 168 3.60 3.69 -21.57
N ALA A 169 4.41 4.67 -21.16
CA ALA A 169 5.37 5.36 -22.03
C ALA A 169 6.44 4.40 -22.59
N PHE A 170 7.02 3.53 -21.76
CA PHE A 170 8.04 2.59 -22.21
C PHE A 170 7.48 1.51 -23.14
N ALA A 171 6.29 0.99 -22.85
CA ALA A 171 5.66 0.02 -23.73
C ALA A 171 5.25 0.64 -25.06
N ASP A 172 4.71 1.86 -25.06
CA ASP A 172 4.34 2.56 -26.29
C ASP A 172 5.57 2.92 -27.13
N LYS A 173 6.69 3.30 -26.49
CA LYS A 173 7.96 3.51 -27.19
C LYS A 173 8.42 2.24 -27.92
N ALA A 174 8.38 1.08 -27.25
CA ALA A 174 8.73 -0.20 -27.87
C ALA A 174 7.78 -0.57 -29.02
N LYS A 175 6.47 -0.44 -28.81
CA LYS A 175 5.45 -0.72 -29.84
C LYS A 175 5.56 0.20 -31.04
N ASN A 176 5.71 1.50 -30.82
CA ASN A 176 5.84 2.48 -31.89
C ASN A 176 7.07 2.18 -32.73
N ARG A 177 8.19 1.84 -32.08
CA ARG A 177 9.40 1.45 -32.80
C ARG A 177 9.20 0.22 -33.68
N ILE A 178 8.52 -0.81 -33.17
CA ILE A 178 8.19 -2.02 -33.94
C ILE A 178 7.23 -1.69 -35.09
N ASN A 179 6.21 -0.87 -34.84
CA ASN A 179 5.21 -0.48 -35.84
C ASN A 179 5.80 0.38 -36.95
N ASP A 180 6.78 1.24 -36.64
CA ASP A 180 7.45 2.05 -37.65
C ASP A 180 8.20 1.19 -38.66
N GLU A 181 8.79 0.06 -38.24
CA GLU A 181 9.41 -0.89 -39.15
C GLU A 181 8.38 -1.70 -39.97
N LEU A 182 7.23 -2.05 -39.39
CA LEU A 182 6.15 -2.72 -40.11
C LEU A 182 5.62 -1.89 -41.29
N LYS A 183 5.60 -0.55 -41.18
CA LYS A 183 5.14 0.36 -42.26
C LYS A 183 5.97 0.25 -43.54
N PHE A 184 7.22 -0.23 -43.45
CA PHE A 184 8.12 -0.38 -44.59
C PHE A 184 8.17 -1.83 -45.13
N GLY A 185 7.16 -2.65 -44.82
CA GLY A 185 7.08 -4.05 -45.28
C GLY A 185 7.75 -5.03 -44.32
N GLY A 186 7.68 -4.76 -43.02
CA GLY A 186 8.36 -5.52 -41.97
C GLY A 186 8.09 -7.03 -42.03
N ALA A 187 9.16 -7.80 -41.83
CA ALA A 187 9.15 -9.25 -41.82
C ALA A 187 8.26 -9.85 -40.70
N SER A 188 7.89 -11.14 -40.85
CA SER A 188 7.12 -11.94 -39.88
C SER A 188 7.63 -11.85 -38.43
N ASP A 189 8.91 -11.54 -38.23
CA ASP A 189 9.49 -11.38 -36.90
C ASP A 189 8.99 -10.14 -36.15
N PHE A 190 8.68 -9.03 -36.85
CA PHE A 190 8.09 -7.85 -36.20
C PHE A 190 6.68 -8.14 -35.69
N GLU A 191 5.85 -8.87 -36.44
CA GLU A 191 4.51 -9.29 -35.99
C GLU A 191 4.58 -10.17 -34.73
N LYS A 192 5.53 -11.12 -34.70
CA LYS A 192 5.79 -11.96 -33.52
C LYS A 192 6.24 -11.12 -32.34
N LEU A 193 7.10 -10.12 -32.56
CA LEU A 193 7.54 -9.21 -31.51
C LEU A 193 6.38 -8.40 -30.92
N VAL A 194 5.51 -7.82 -31.75
CA VAL A 194 4.29 -7.14 -31.29
C VAL A 194 3.46 -8.05 -30.40
N ARG A 195 3.21 -9.29 -30.84
CA ARG A 195 2.47 -10.28 -30.05
C ARG A 195 3.11 -10.52 -28.68
N THR A 196 4.42 -10.73 -28.62
CA THR A 196 5.10 -10.95 -27.33
C THR A 196 5.07 -9.72 -26.42
N VAL A 197 5.12 -8.49 -26.96
CA VAL A 197 4.93 -7.26 -26.16
C VAL A 197 3.50 -7.17 -25.61
N MET A 198 2.49 -7.55 -26.40
CA MET A 198 1.10 -7.60 -25.92
C MET A 198 0.91 -8.65 -24.82
N GLU A 199 1.58 -9.80 -24.91
CA GLU A 199 1.55 -10.83 -23.86
C GLU A 199 2.17 -10.34 -22.55
N VAL A 200 3.29 -9.60 -22.62
CA VAL A 200 3.89 -8.94 -21.46
C VAL A 200 2.93 -7.95 -20.83
N GLN A 201 2.32 -7.07 -21.63
CA GLN A 201 1.34 -6.11 -21.12
C GLN A 201 0.09 -6.79 -20.54
N LEU A 202 -0.38 -7.88 -21.14
CA LEU A 202 -1.50 -8.63 -20.60
C LEU A 202 -1.17 -9.19 -19.20
N ALA A 203 0.03 -9.72 -19.02
CA ALA A 203 0.50 -10.19 -17.71
C ALA A 203 0.60 -9.05 -16.69
N GLU A 204 1.11 -7.87 -17.09
CA GLU A 204 1.10 -6.65 -16.27
C GLU A 204 -0.32 -6.25 -15.85
N ARG A 205 -1.26 -6.20 -16.81
CA ARG A 205 -2.65 -5.83 -16.53
C ARG A 205 -3.33 -6.84 -15.62
N LYS A 206 -3.12 -8.14 -15.80
CA LYS A 206 -3.62 -9.16 -14.88
C LYS A 206 -3.06 -8.98 -13.47
N PHE A 207 -1.76 -8.73 -13.34
CA PHE A 207 -1.12 -8.47 -12.05
C PHE A 207 -1.77 -7.27 -11.35
N THR A 208 -1.90 -6.13 -12.05
CA THR A 208 -2.49 -4.91 -11.49
C THR A 208 -3.97 -5.09 -11.12
N LEU A 209 -4.78 -5.75 -11.96
CA LEU A 209 -6.20 -6.02 -11.71
C LEU A 209 -6.42 -7.00 -10.54
N SER A 210 -5.47 -7.91 -10.30
CA SER A 210 -5.54 -8.85 -9.17
C SER A 210 -5.21 -8.22 -7.81
N GLY A 211 -4.79 -6.95 -7.80
CA GLY A 211 -4.32 -6.24 -6.62
C GLY A 211 -2.94 -6.72 -6.15
N GLY A 212 -2.07 -7.13 -7.08
CA GLY A 212 -0.78 -7.72 -6.78
C GLY A 212 -0.85 -9.22 -6.42
N GLY A 213 0.21 -9.96 -6.75
CA GLY A 213 0.25 -11.41 -6.61
C GLY A 213 1.56 -12.01 -7.13
N SER A 214 1.51 -13.21 -7.70
CA SER A 214 2.69 -13.77 -8.38
C SER A 214 3.04 -12.94 -9.62
N ARG A 215 4.32 -12.59 -9.77
CA ARG A 215 4.86 -11.95 -10.98
C ARG A 215 5.33 -12.96 -12.03
N GLU A 216 5.15 -14.25 -11.79
CA GLU A 216 5.64 -15.34 -12.65
C GLU A 216 5.09 -15.25 -14.08
N GLU A 217 3.81 -14.92 -14.27
CA GLU A 217 3.23 -14.72 -15.61
C GLU A 217 3.95 -13.60 -16.37
N PHE A 218 4.28 -12.51 -15.68
CA PHE A 218 5.00 -11.39 -16.26
C PHE A 218 6.45 -11.75 -16.59
N ASP A 219 7.17 -12.34 -15.64
CA ASP A 219 8.57 -12.75 -15.81
C ASP A 219 8.70 -13.76 -16.96
N THR A 220 7.75 -14.70 -17.08
CA THR A 220 7.69 -15.67 -18.17
C THR A 220 7.45 -14.98 -19.51
N ALA A 221 6.46 -14.09 -19.59
CA ALA A 221 6.18 -13.32 -20.81
C ALA A 221 7.39 -12.47 -21.24
N PHE A 222 8.06 -11.83 -20.28
CA PHE A 222 9.22 -10.98 -20.55
C PHE A 222 10.42 -11.81 -21.05
N ALA A 223 10.65 -12.99 -20.46
CA ALA A 223 11.67 -13.92 -20.93
C ALA A 223 11.37 -14.42 -22.37
N MET A 224 10.11 -14.71 -22.69
CA MET A 224 9.69 -15.08 -24.04
C MET A 224 9.91 -13.94 -25.05
N PHE A 225 9.57 -12.71 -24.68
CA PHE A 225 9.86 -11.51 -25.46
C PHE A 225 11.38 -11.37 -25.73
N THR A 226 12.20 -11.45 -24.67
CA THR A 226 13.66 -11.30 -24.77
C THR A 226 14.27 -12.36 -25.70
N LYS A 227 13.79 -13.61 -25.58
CA LYS A 227 14.20 -14.71 -26.46
C LYS A 227 13.78 -14.47 -27.91
N MET A 228 12.58 -13.95 -28.15
CA MET A 228 12.10 -13.62 -29.50
C MET A 228 12.95 -12.49 -30.11
N LEU A 229 13.21 -11.42 -29.35
CA LEU A 229 14.03 -10.30 -29.77
C LEU A 229 15.45 -10.73 -30.15
N GLY A 230 16.07 -11.61 -29.35
CA GLY A 230 17.40 -12.15 -29.66
C GLY A 230 17.44 -12.88 -31.01
N ARG A 231 16.39 -13.65 -31.32
CA ARG A 231 16.29 -14.48 -32.55
C ARG A 231 15.76 -13.74 -33.76
N ALA A 232 15.11 -12.58 -33.58
CA ALA A 232 14.52 -11.81 -34.65
C ALA A 232 15.59 -11.32 -35.64
N TYR A 233 15.32 -11.50 -36.93
CA TYR A 233 16.16 -10.99 -38.01
C TYR A 233 15.75 -9.55 -38.34
N ILE A 234 16.19 -8.62 -37.49
CA ILE A 234 15.93 -7.17 -37.58
C ILE A 234 17.23 -6.39 -37.45
N PRO A 235 17.31 -5.14 -37.92
CA PRO A 235 18.48 -4.29 -37.73
C PRO A 235 18.90 -4.22 -36.27
N ASN A 236 20.21 -4.21 -36.00
CA ASN A 236 20.74 -4.26 -34.63
C ASN A 236 20.38 -2.99 -33.84
N GLU A 237 20.30 -1.85 -34.53
CA GLU A 237 19.89 -0.57 -33.97
C GLU A 237 18.45 -0.63 -33.46
N VAL A 238 17.55 -1.16 -34.29
CA VAL A 238 16.14 -1.40 -33.93
C VAL A 238 16.05 -2.33 -32.72
N LYS A 239 16.82 -3.44 -32.75
CA LYS A 239 16.86 -4.41 -31.65
C LYS A 239 17.26 -3.75 -30.33
N ALA A 240 18.31 -2.94 -30.33
CA ALA A 240 18.81 -2.25 -29.15
C ALA A 240 17.81 -1.22 -28.59
N GLU A 241 17.12 -0.48 -29.47
CA GLU A 241 16.10 0.50 -29.05
C GLU A 241 14.89 -0.17 -28.39
N ILE A 242 14.42 -1.29 -28.95
CA ILE A 242 13.32 -2.07 -28.37
C ILE A 242 13.78 -2.69 -27.03
N GLU A 243 14.97 -3.30 -26.99
CA GLU A 243 15.53 -3.89 -25.77
C GLU A 243 15.66 -2.87 -24.64
N THR A 244 16.18 -1.68 -24.96
CA THR A 244 16.32 -0.58 -23.98
C THR A 244 14.97 -0.18 -23.42
N SER A 245 13.96 0.01 -24.29
CA SER A 245 12.62 0.42 -23.88
C SER A 245 11.94 -0.65 -23.02
N MET A 246 12.06 -1.92 -23.41
CA MET A 246 11.44 -3.03 -22.66
C MET A 246 12.18 -3.34 -21.35
N THR A 247 13.49 -3.11 -21.29
CA THR A 247 14.25 -3.22 -20.02
C THR A 247 13.83 -2.12 -19.04
N ALA A 248 13.66 -0.88 -19.51
CA ALA A 248 13.12 0.20 -18.69
C ALA A 248 11.69 -0.11 -18.23
N TYR A 249 10.85 -0.65 -19.12
CA TYR A 249 9.51 -1.14 -18.78
C TYR A 249 9.53 -2.22 -17.70
N LYS A 250 10.42 -3.23 -17.81
CA LYS A 250 10.60 -4.25 -16.76
C LYS A 250 11.00 -3.62 -15.44
N SER A 251 11.98 -2.71 -15.45
CA SER A 251 12.41 -2.04 -14.23
C SER A 251 11.29 -1.25 -13.57
N ALA A 252 10.45 -0.55 -14.37
CA ALA A 252 9.28 0.15 -13.85
C ALA A 252 8.25 -0.82 -13.26
N PHE A 253 8.04 -1.98 -13.90
CA PHE A 253 7.16 -3.03 -13.39
C PHE A 253 7.68 -3.65 -12.09
N ASP A 254 8.98 -3.92 -11.99
CA ASP A 254 9.59 -4.47 -10.77
C ASP A 254 9.39 -3.50 -9.59
N VAL A 255 9.61 -2.20 -9.81
CA VAL A 255 9.35 -1.18 -8.79
C VAL A 255 7.86 -1.07 -8.47
N TYR A 256 6.97 -1.22 -9.44
CA TYR A 256 5.52 -1.24 -9.22
C TYR A 256 5.07 -2.48 -8.43
N ALA A 257 5.62 -3.66 -8.73
CA ALA A 257 5.24 -4.91 -8.10
C ALA A 257 5.71 -5.00 -6.64
N ASP A 258 6.82 -4.33 -6.33
CA ASP A 258 7.37 -4.21 -4.98
C ASP A 258 6.80 -3.00 -4.19
N ALA A 259 6.06 -2.12 -4.86
CA ALA A 259 5.44 -0.93 -4.26
C ALA A 259 4.26 -1.29 -3.37
#